data_AF-A0A0D2PI39-F1
#
_entry.id   AF-A0A0D2PI39-F1
#
_cell.length_a   1.000
_cell.length_b   1.000
_cell.length_c   1.000
_cell.angle_alpha   90.00
_cell.angle_beta   90.00
_cell.angle_gamma   90.00
#
_symmetry.space_group_name_H-M   'P 1'
#
loop_
_entity.id
_entity.type
_entity.pdbx_description
1 polymer ?
#
loop_
_entity_poly.entity_id
_entity_poly.type
_entity_poly.pdbx_seq_one_letter_code
_entity_poly.pdbx_strand_id
1 'polypeptide(L)'
;VVLLEDIEDDLAEELKSKCPVNVFDIEDLGKHVKLGDIVLGTFPNEEFGCQAGRRRATVALRRVKDHFIFTIESTGALPPEVLFTEAVKILEDECERVITELS
;
A
#
# COMPACT_ATOMS: atom_id res chain seq x y z
N VAL A 1 1.07 6.26 3.08
CA VAL A 1 2.29 7.05 3.41
C VAL A 1 1.83 8.26 4.20
N VAL A 2 2.65 8.77 5.13
CA VAL A 2 2.28 9.92 5.97
C VAL A 2 3.40 10.95 5.88
N LEU A 3 3.04 12.20 5.59
CA LEU A 3 3.95 13.34 5.67
C LEU A 3 4.08 13.75 7.14
N LEU A 4 5.31 13.90 7.61
CA LEU A 4 5.59 14.31 8.99
C LEU A 4 5.67 15.84 9.11
N GLU A 5 5.99 16.52 8.01
CA GLU A 5 6.11 17.97 7.90
C GLU A 5 5.56 18.40 6.53
N ASP A 6 5.16 19.67 6.40
CA ASP A 6 4.78 20.24 5.11
C ASP A 6 6.00 20.32 4.19
N ILE A 7 5.85 19.77 2.98
CA ILE A 7 6.89 19.74 1.95
C ILE A 7 6.49 20.70 0.83
N GLU A 8 7.32 21.72 0.61
CA GLU A 8 7.03 22.82 -0.32
C GLU A 8 8.01 22.88 -1.51
N ASP A 9 7.51 23.43 -2.61
CA ASP A 9 8.26 23.92 -3.77
C ASP A 9 9.22 22.89 -4.39
N ASP A 10 10.51 23.21 -4.55
CA ASP A 10 11.52 22.35 -5.20
C ASP A 10 11.59 20.94 -4.59
N LEU A 11 11.31 20.82 -3.29
CA LEU A 11 11.34 19.55 -2.59
C LEU A 11 10.15 18.66 -2.94
N ALA A 12 8.99 19.25 -3.23
CA ALA A 12 7.81 18.52 -3.69
C ALA A 12 8.04 17.95 -5.10
N GLU A 13 8.65 18.72 -6.00
CA GLU A 13 9.00 18.26 -7.35
C GLU A 13 10.07 17.16 -7.34
N GLU A 14 11.10 17.30 -6.49
CA GLU A 14 12.16 16.29 -6.34
C GLU A 14 11.59 14.94 -5.86
N LEU A 15 10.67 14.96 -4.88
CA LEU A 15 10.03 13.74 -4.37
C LEU A 15 9.09 13.11 -5.39
N LYS A 16 8.32 13.92 -6.12
CA LYS A 16 7.48 13.44 -7.22
C LYS A 16 8.32 12.76 -8.31
N SER A 17 9.46 13.33 -8.68
CA SER A 17 10.37 12.75 -9.67
C SER A 17 11.03 11.46 -9.20
N LYS A 18 11.32 11.31 -7.90
CA LYS A 18 12.00 10.12 -7.35
C LYS A 18 11.10 8.90 -7.21
N CYS A 19 9.78 9.09 -7.13
CA CYS A 19 8.85 7.99 -6.91
C CYS A 19 8.05 7.73 -8.22
N PRO A 20 8.34 6.62 -8.94
CA PRO A 20 7.99 6.44 -10.36
C PRO A 20 6.52 6.17 -10.67
N VAL A 21 5.67 5.96 -9.66
CA VAL A 21 4.27 5.52 -9.85
C VAL A 21 3.23 6.59 -9.48
N ASN A 22 3.54 7.88 -9.72
CA ASN A 22 2.65 9.02 -9.37
C ASN A 22 2.08 8.89 -7.95
N VAL A 23 2.92 8.49 -7.00
CA VAL A 23 2.55 8.27 -5.59
C VAL A 23 2.07 9.57 -4.93
N PHE A 24 2.65 10.68 -5.37
CA PHE A 24 2.39 12.00 -4.81
C PHE A 24 1.75 12.90 -5.85
N ASP A 25 0.71 13.60 -5.43
CA ASP A 25 0.16 14.71 -6.19
C ASP A 25 0.68 16.03 -5.67
N ILE A 26 0.64 17.05 -6.51
CA ILE A 26 1.06 18.40 -6.18
C ILE A 26 -0.16 19.30 -6.16
N GLU A 27 -0.48 19.86 -5.01
CA GLU A 27 -1.55 20.85 -4.83
C GLU A 27 -0.96 22.26 -4.93
N ASP A 28 -1.47 23.04 -5.88
CA ASP A 28 -1.06 24.43 -6.07
C ASP A 28 -2.01 25.36 -5.30
N LEU A 29 -1.55 25.86 -4.15
CA LEU A 29 -2.31 26.78 -3.28
C LEU A 29 -2.03 28.26 -3.60
N GLY A 30 -1.48 28.55 -4.78
CA GLY A 30 -1.31 29.89 -5.34
C GLY A 30 -0.10 30.68 -4.83
N LYS A 31 0.48 30.35 -3.67
CA LYS A 31 1.77 30.91 -3.19
C LYS A 31 2.85 29.87 -2.96
N HIS A 32 2.47 28.62 -2.69
CA HIS A 32 3.38 27.50 -2.44
C HIS A 32 2.77 26.23 -3.01
N VAL A 33 3.66 25.34 -3.45
CA VAL A 33 3.34 24.04 -4.03
C VAL A 33 3.42 23.00 -2.91
N LYS A 34 2.31 22.33 -2.54
CA LYS A 34 2.29 21.33 -1.45
C LYS A 34 2.14 19.92 -1.98
N LEU A 35 2.81 18.97 -1.34
CA LEU A 35 2.64 17.54 -1.63
C LEU A 35 1.32 17.04 -1.03
N GLY A 36 0.39 16.59 -1.87
CA GLY A 36 -0.92 16.07 -1.48
C GLY A 36 -0.91 14.60 -1.03
N ASP A 37 -2.06 14.14 -0.55
CA ASP A 37 -2.24 12.79 -0.01
C ASP A 37 -2.12 11.68 -1.08
N ILE A 38 -1.61 10.54 -0.62
CA ILE A 38 -1.18 9.42 -1.48
C ILE A 38 -2.35 8.63 -2.05
N VAL A 39 -2.28 8.36 -3.36
CA VAL A 39 -3.10 7.36 -4.04
C VAL A 39 -2.45 5.98 -3.87
N LEU A 40 -3.28 5.00 -3.51
CA LEU A 40 -2.93 3.59 -3.31
C LEU A 40 -1.96 3.09 -4.41
N GLY A 41 -0.73 2.74 -4.02
CA GLY A 41 0.33 2.37 -4.96
C GLY A 41 1.22 1.25 -4.46
N THR A 42 1.79 0.49 -5.39
CA THR A 42 2.84 -0.51 -5.12
C THR A 42 4.10 0.22 -4.69
N PHE A 43 4.49 0.04 -3.42
CA PHE A 43 5.79 0.49 -2.93
C PHE A 43 6.79 -0.66 -3.08
N PRO A 44 7.67 -0.64 -4.09
CA PRO A 44 8.72 -1.65 -4.20
C PRO A 44 9.62 -1.54 -2.96
N ASN A 45 9.76 -2.66 -2.26
CA ASN A 45 10.36 -2.70 -0.93
C ASN A 45 11.89 -2.49 -0.91
N GLU A 46 12.60 -2.58 -2.03
CA GLU A 46 14.07 -2.77 -1.96
C GLU A 46 14.96 -1.93 -2.89
N GLU A 47 14.47 -1.09 -3.80
CA GLU A 47 15.43 -0.38 -4.68
C GLU A 47 15.01 0.97 -5.27
N PHE A 48 13.78 1.43 -5.08
CA PHE A 48 13.36 2.72 -5.61
C PHE A 48 13.60 3.83 -4.61
N GLY A 49 14.73 4.54 -4.77
CA GLY A 49 14.87 6.00 -4.83
C GLY A 49 14.33 6.90 -3.70
N CYS A 50 13.19 6.59 -3.09
CA CYS A 50 12.60 7.33 -1.98
C CYS A 50 13.38 7.05 -0.65
N GLN A 51 14.47 6.25 -0.68
CA GLN A 51 15.43 6.06 0.42
C GLN A 51 16.74 6.87 0.32
N ALA A 52 16.95 7.65 -0.75
CA ALA A 52 18.23 8.33 -0.96
C ALA A 52 18.27 9.76 -0.37
N GLY A 53 18.85 9.85 0.83
CA GLY A 53 19.59 11.04 1.29
C GLY A 53 18.97 11.79 2.48
N ARG A 54 19.73 11.93 3.58
CA ARG A 54 19.64 12.84 4.77
C ARG A 54 18.27 13.23 5.38
N ARG A 55 17.12 12.87 4.82
CA ARG A 55 15.77 13.36 5.17
C ARG A 55 14.81 12.21 5.46
N ARG A 56 15.26 11.26 6.28
CA ARG A 56 14.41 10.22 6.89
C ARG A 56 13.30 10.80 7.79
N ALA A 57 13.33 12.09 8.08
CA ALA A 57 12.47 12.75 9.06
C ALA A 57 11.17 13.35 8.47
N THR A 58 11.03 13.45 7.15
CA THR A 58 9.92 14.22 6.53
C THR A 58 8.79 13.33 6.00
N VAL A 59 9.09 12.06 5.64
CA VAL A 59 8.11 11.12 5.08
C VAL A 59 8.22 9.77 5.76
N ALA A 60 7.10 9.25 6.26
CA ALA A 60 6.98 7.92 6.84
C ALA A 60 6.22 6.97 5.91
N LEU A 61 6.92 5.96 5.39
CA LEU A 61 6.28 4.83 4.70
C LEU A 61 5.64 3.90 5.74
N ARG A 62 4.31 3.78 5.69
CA ARG A 62 3.54 2.88 6.55
C ARG A 62 2.60 2.05 5.70
N ARG A 63 2.43 0.78 6.09
CA ARG A 63 1.36 -0.09 5.61
C ARG A 63 0.22 -0.03 6.62
N VAL A 64 -1.02 0.03 6.13
CA VAL A 64 -2.20 -0.09 6.98
C VAL A 64 -2.29 -1.56 7.38
N LYS A 65 -2.18 -1.86 8.69
CA LYS A 65 -2.01 -3.23 9.20
C LYS A 65 -3.19 -4.14 8.84
N ASP A 66 -4.40 -3.59 8.87
CA ASP A 66 -5.65 -4.36 8.73
C ASP A 66 -6.32 -4.14 7.36
N HIS A 67 -5.56 -3.67 6.36
CA HIS A 67 -6.05 -3.46 5.00
C HIS A 67 -5.22 -4.29 4.03
N PHE A 68 -5.81 -5.39 3.57
CA PHE A 68 -5.18 -6.35 2.69
C PHE A 68 -5.71 -6.19 1.26
N ILE A 69 -4.79 -6.16 0.30
CA ILE A 69 -5.12 -6.16 -1.13
C ILE A 69 -4.71 -7.54 -1.66
N PHE A 70 -5.70 -8.38 -1.93
CA PHE A 70 -5.46 -9.70 -2.50
C PHE A 70 -5.54 -9.64 -4.03
N THR A 71 -4.55 -10.22 -4.69
CA THR A 71 -4.58 -10.48 -6.14
C THR A 71 -4.64 -11.99 -6.34
N ILE A 72 -5.72 -12.47 -6.94
CA ILE A 72 -5.98 -13.90 -7.14
C ILE A 72 -6.09 -14.16 -8.64
N GLU A 73 -5.21 -15.01 -9.14
CA GLU A 73 -5.19 -15.41 -10.55
C GLU A 73 -5.56 -16.89 -10.65
N SER A 74 -6.50 -17.19 -11.55
CA SER A 74 -6.91 -18.56 -11.83
C SER A 74 -6.16 -19.13 -13.02
N THR A 75 -5.84 -20.43 -12.96
CA THR A 75 -5.32 -21.19 -14.09
C THR A 75 -6.42 -21.61 -15.09
N GLY A 76 -7.69 -21.29 -14.81
CA GLY A 76 -8.83 -21.49 -15.71
C GLY A 76 -9.82 -22.58 -15.27
N ALA A 77 -9.56 -23.31 -14.18
CA ALA A 77 -10.48 -24.34 -13.68
C ALA A 77 -11.72 -23.76 -12.99
N LEU A 78 -11.53 -22.71 -12.17
CA LEU A 78 -12.59 -22.00 -11.45
C LEU A 78 -12.32 -20.50 -11.48
N PRO A 79 -13.34 -19.64 -11.44
CA PRO A 79 -13.13 -18.20 -11.37
C PRO A 79 -12.49 -17.78 -10.02
N PRO A 80 -11.66 -16.72 -9.98
CA PRO A 80 -10.97 -16.27 -8.76
C PRO A 80 -11.87 -16.01 -7.55
N GLU A 81 -13.05 -15.43 -7.76
CA GLU A 81 -14.05 -15.18 -6.71
C GLU A 81 -14.53 -16.47 -6.03
N VAL A 82 -14.66 -17.56 -6.79
CA VAL A 82 -15.00 -18.88 -6.23
C VAL A 82 -13.80 -19.45 -5.48
N LEU A 83 -12.59 -19.35 -6.01
CA LEU A 83 -11.37 -19.82 -5.33
C LEU A 83 -11.20 -19.19 -3.95
N PHE A 84 -11.41 -17.89 -3.84
CA PHE A 84 -11.33 -17.20 -2.54
C PHE A 84 -12.40 -17.71 -1.57
N THR A 85 -13.63 -17.87 -2.05
CA THR A 85 -14.74 -18.32 -1.22
C THR A 85 -14.52 -19.75 -0.72
N GLU A 86 -14.02 -20.66 -1.56
CA GLU A 86 -13.68 -22.03 -1.17
C GLU A 86 -12.53 -22.08 -0.15
N ALA A 87 -11.52 -21.22 -0.30
CA ALA A 87 -10.42 -21.13 0.66
C ALA A 87 -10.90 -20.72 2.07
N VAL A 88 -11.86 -19.79 2.14
CA VAL A 88 -12.46 -19.37 3.42
C VAL A 88 -13.27 -20.50 4.06
N LYS A 89 -14.04 -21.26 3.28
CA LYS A 89 -14.78 -22.43 3.78
C LYS A 89 -13.86 -23.50 4.35
N ILE A 90 -12.75 -23.79 3.67
CA ILE A 90 -11.77 -24.76 4.18
C ILE A 90 -11.23 -24.31 5.54
N LEU A 91 -10.96 -23.01 5.72
CA LEU A 91 -10.52 -22.49 7.02
C LEU A 91 -11.60 -22.65 8.10
N GLU A 92 -12.86 -22.36 7.76
CA GLU A 92 -14.01 -22.55 8.66
C GLU A 92 -14.15 -24.01 9.09
N ASP A 93 -14.12 -24.94 8.13
CA ASP A 93 -14.24 -26.39 8.38
C ASP A 93 -13.10 -26.91 9.28
N GLU A 94 -11.87 -26.45 9.07
CA GLU A 94 -10.73 -26.83 9.91
C GLU A 94 -10.91 -26.35 11.36
N CYS A 95 -11.43 -25.13 11.57
CA CYS A 95 -11.76 -24.65 12.91
C CYS A 95 -12.88 -25.49 13.55
N GLU A 96 -13.94 -25.82 12.81
CA GLU A 96 -15.07 -26.59 13.34
C GLU A 96 -14.67 -28.02 13.70
N ARG A 97 -13.79 -28.66 12.91
CA ARG A 97 -13.21 -29.96 13.24
C ARG A 97 -12.46 -29.93 14.57
N VAL A 98 -11.58 -28.95 14.78
CA VAL A 98 -10.83 -28.80 16.02
C VAL A 98 -11.76 -28.57 17.22
N ILE A 99 -12.81 -27.76 17.06
CA ILE A 99 -13.80 -27.52 18.12
C ILE A 99 -14.53 -28.81 18.48
N THR A 100 -14.93 -29.59 17.47
CA THR A 100 -15.66 -30.85 17.68
C THR A 100 -14.81 -31.91 18.39
N GLU A 101 -13.52 -31.99 18.08
CA GLU A 101 -12.59 -32.93 18.74
C GLU A 101 -12.27 -32.55 20.20
N LEU A 102 -12.45 -31.28 20.56
CA LEU A 102 -12.18 -30.75 21.91
C LEU A 102 -13.44 -30.67 22.80
N SER A 103 -14.63 -30.91 22.24
CA SER A 103 -15.90 -30.95 22.97
C SER A 103 -16.28 -32.35 23.44
#